data_AF-U7UBN1-F1
#
_entry.id   AF-U7UBN1-F1
#
_cell.length_a   1.000
_cell.length_b   1.000
_cell.length_c   1.000
_cell.angle_alpha   90.00
_cell.angle_beta   90.00
_cell.angle_gamma   90.00
#
_symmetry.space_group_name_H-M   'P 1'
#
loop_
_entity.id
_entity.type
_entity.pdbx_description
1 polymer ?
#
loop_
_entity_poly.entity_id
_entity_poly.type
_entity_poly.pdbx_seq_one_letter_code
_entity_poly.pdbx_strand_id
1 'polypeptide(L)'
;MSYENKEYNNYEKEIETLKNKINKASQIKSTAVGRLEALEGNKEELIKKLKELNVDPENLDNEILKLQKEIENLISEANSLLPEDL
;
A
#
# COMPACT_ATOMS: atom_id res chain seq x y z
N MET A 1 57.99 -5.01 22.15
CA MET A 1 57.35 -6.08 21.36
C MET A 1 55.98 -6.51 21.88
N SER A 2 55.68 -6.46 23.19
CA SER A 2 54.37 -6.91 23.72
C SER A 2 53.22 -5.88 23.62
N TYR A 3 53.51 -4.59 23.41
CA TYR A 3 52.50 -3.53 23.35
C TYR A 3 51.90 -3.34 21.94
N GLU A 4 52.72 -3.41 20.87
CA GLU A 4 52.25 -3.31 19.48
C GLU A 4 51.27 -4.41 19.10
N ASN A 5 51.46 -5.63 19.62
CA ASN A 5 50.56 -6.77 19.39
C ASN A 5 49.16 -6.59 20.01
N LYS A 6 49.05 -5.74 21.03
CA LYS A 6 47.80 -5.49 21.76
C LYS A 6 46.96 -4.42 21.07
N GLU A 7 47.59 -3.41 20.49
CA GLU A 7 46.94 -2.39 19.66
C GLU A 7 46.44 -2.97 18.33
N TYR A 8 47.26 -3.78 17.64
CA TYR A 8 46.87 -4.43 16.39
C TYR A 8 45.61 -5.30 16.55
N ASN A 9 45.54 -6.07 17.65
CA ASN A 9 44.36 -6.85 18.03
C ASN A 9 43.10 -6.00 18.30
N ASN A 10 43.28 -4.75 18.75
CA ASN A 10 42.16 -3.86 19.03
C ASN A 10 41.59 -3.26 17.73
N TYR A 11 42.46 -2.88 16.80
CA TYR A 11 42.06 -2.41 15.47
C TYR A 11 41.36 -3.51 14.65
N GLU A 12 41.84 -4.76 14.72
CA GLU A 12 41.15 -5.89 14.06
C GLU A 12 39.72 -6.10 14.59
N LYS A 13 39.53 -6.02 15.91
CA LYS A 13 38.20 -6.11 16.54
C LYS A 13 37.27 -4.96 16.13
N GLU A 14 37.79 -3.74 16.04
CA GLU A 14 37.01 -2.61 15.56
C GLU A 14 36.61 -2.76 14.10
N ILE A 15 37.52 -3.21 13.23
CA ILE A 15 37.24 -3.48 11.82
C ILE A 15 36.18 -4.59 11.67
N GLU A 16 36.27 -5.65 12.46
CA GLU A 16 35.27 -6.73 12.46
C GLU A 16 33.90 -6.22 12.92
N THR A 17 33.87 -5.40 13.96
CA THR A 17 32.65 -4.75 14.46
C THR A 17 32.02 -3.85 13.40
N LEU A 18 32.82 -3.06 12.68
CA LEU A 18 32.34 -2.20 11.60
C LEU A 18 31.80 -3.01 10.42
N LYS A 19 32.49 -4.07 10.00
CA LYS A 19 32.00 -4.99 8.96
C LYS A 19 30.65 -5.60 9.34
N ASN A 20 30.50 -6.06 10.57
CA ASN A 20 29.24 -6.63 11.05
C ASN A 20 28.10 -5.60 11.07
N LYS A 21 28.37 -4.36 11.46
CA LYS A 21 27.38 -3.27 11.40
C LYS A 21 26.97 -2.95 9.97
N ILE A 22 27.92 -2.88 9.04
CA ILE A 22 27.66 -2.62 7.62
C ILE A 22 26.81 -3.75 7.02
N ASN A 23 27.16 -5.01 7.28
CA ASN A 23 26.40 -6.15 6.78
C ASN A 23 24.95 -6.14 7.28
N LYS A 24 24.75 -5.85 8.57
CA LYS A 24 23.41 -5.72 9.16
C LYS A 24 22.63 -4.57 8.53
N ALA A 25 23.25 -3.41 8.32
CA ALA A 25 22.62 -2.27 7.67
C ALA A 25 22.22 -2.57 6.22
N SER A 26 23.07 -3.26 5.47
CA SER A 26 22.78 -3.70 4.10
C SER A 26 21.60 -4.67 4.05
N GLN A 27 21.51 -5.60 4.98
CA GLN A 27 20.38 -6.53 5.07
C GLN A 27 19.06 -5.82 5.38
N ILE A 28 19.09 -4.87 6.33
CA ILE A 28 17.92 -4.04 6.66
C ILE A 28 17.47 -3.24 5.44
N LYS A 29 18.40 -2.62 4.73
CA LYS A 29 18.12 -1.86 3.50
C LYS A 29 17.48 -2.75 2.44
N SER A 30 18.06 -3.91 2.16
CA SER A 30 17.53 -4.86 1.17
C SER A 30 16.10 -5.29 1.51
N THR A 31 15.84 -5.58 2.79
CA THR A 31 14.49 -5.93 3.26
C THR A 31 13.51 -4.77 3.12
N ALA A 32 13.93 -3.54 3.41
CA ALA A 32 13.09 -2.36 3.27
C ALA A 32 12.74 -2.07 1.80
N VAL A 33 13.70 -2.24 0.88
CA VAL A 33 13.48 -2.09 -0.56
C VAL A 33 12.45 -3.10 -1.06
N GLY A 34 12.61 -4.40 -0.73
CA GLY A 34 11.64 -5.41 -1.15
C GLY A 34 10.23 -5.19 -0.59
N ARG A 35 10.10 -4.65 0.63
CA ARG A 35 8.80 -4.25 1.19
C ARG A 35 8.18 -3.08 0.45
N LEU A 36 8.98 -2.10 0.04
CA LEU A 36 8.51 -0.93 -0.69
C LEU A 36 8.01 -1.33 -2.09
N GLU A 37 8.76 -2.17 -2.80
CA GLU A 37 8.36 -2.72 -4.10
C GLU A 37 7.04 -3.50 -4.00
N ALA A 38 6.88 -4.32 -2.96
CA ALA A 38 5.63 -5.04 -2.71
C ALA A 38 4.44 -4.10 -2.43
N LEU A 39 4.67 -3.02 -1.67
CA LEU A 39 3.63 -2.03 -1.39
C LEU A 39 3.22 -1.24 -2.64
N GLU A 40 4.18 -0.89 -3.49
CA GLU A 40 3.92 -0.25 -4.78
C GLU A 40 3.10 -1.16 -5.69
N GLY A 41 3.48 -2.44 -5.80
CA GLY A 41 2.71 -3.44 -6.55
C GLY A 41 1.26 -3.58 -6.05
N ASN A 42 1.07 -3.68 -4.73
CA ASN A 42 -0.26 -3.74 -4.13
C ASN A 42 -1.08 -2.47 -4.42
N LYS A 43 -0.47 -1.29 -4.36
CA LYS A 43 -1.13 -0.01 -4.68
C LYS A 43 -1.58 0.03 -6.14
N GLU A 44 -0.72 -0.39 -7.07
CA GLU A 44 -1.08 -0.44 -8.50
C GLU A 44 -2.24 -1.41 -8.77
N GLU A 45 -2.25 -2.57 -8.11
CA GLU A 45 -3.34 -3.53 -8.21
C GLU A 45 -4.65 -2.96 -7.68
N LEU A 46 -4.63 -2.27 -6.53
CA LEU A 46 -5.79 -1.58 -5.98
C LEU A 46 -6.32 -0.51 -6.94
N ILE A 47 -5.44 0.30 -7.55
CA ILE A 47 -5.84 1.31 -8.54
C ILE A 47 -6.46 0.65 -9.77
N LYS A 48 -5.90 -0.45 -10.26
CA LYS A 48 -6.48 -1.21 -11.39
C LYS A 48 -7.88 -1.72 -11.05
N LYS A 49 -8.05 -2.33 -9.87
CA LYS A 49 -9.36 -2.80 -9.39
C LYS A 49 -10.38 -1.66 -9.28
N LEU A 50 -9.98 -0.50 -8.78
CA LEU A 50 -10.86 0.68 -8.72
C LEU A 50 -11.28 1.14 -10.13
N LYS A 51 -10.34 1.18 -11.07
CA LYS A 51 -10.63 1.50 -12.49
C LYS A 51 -11.51 0.45 -13.17
N GLU A 52 -11.30 -0.83 -12.91
CA GLU A 52 -12.14 -1.92 -13.42
C GLU A 52 -13.57 -1.85 -12.91
N LEU A 53 -13.75 -1.39 -11.66
CA LEU A 53 -15.07 -1.11 -11.10
C LEU A 53 -15.71 0.16 -11.69
N ASN A 54 -14.98 0.91 -12.54
CA ASN A 54 -15.38 2.21 -13.09
C ASN A 54 -15.69 3.26 -12.01
N VAL A 55 -15.21 3.01 -10.79
CA VAL A 55 -15.42 3.83 -9.62
C VAL A 55 -14.20 4.73 -9.47
N ASP A 56 -14.39 6.03 -9.74
CA ASP A 56 -13.41 7.04 -9.37
C ASP A 56 -13.50 7.27 -7.85
N PRO A 57 -12.46 6.97 -7.05
CA PRO A 57 -12.56 7.04 -5.59
C PRO A 57 -12.88 8.44 -5.06
N GLU A 58 -12.59 9.51 -5.82
CA GLU A 58 -13.02 10.87 -5.46
C GLU A 58 -14.51 11.15 -5.74
N ASN A 59 -15.15 10.29 -6.54
CA ASN A 59 -16.54 10.44 -6.99
C ASN A 59 -17.48 9.35 -6.45
N LEU A 60 -16.99 8.43 -5.62
CA LEU A 60 -17.77 7.36 -4.98
C LEU A 60 -19.08 7.87 -4.36
N ASP A 61 -18.99 8.93 -3.56
CA ASP A 61 -20.15 9.51 -2.89
C ASP A 61 -21.15 10.11 -3.89
N ASN A 62 -20.66 10.76 -4.95
CA ASN A 62 -21.50 11.32 -6.01
C ASN A 62 -22.20 10.21 -6.82
N GLU A 63 -21.50 9.10 -7.06
CA GLU A 63 -22.03 7.96 -7.80
C GLU A 63 -23.10 7.22 -7.00
N ILE A 64 -22.90 7.07 -5.68
CA ILE A 64 -23.92 6.56 -4.74
C ILE A 64 -25.17 7.45 -4.75
N LEU A 65 -25.00 8.77 -4.64
CA LEU A 65 -26.12 9.72 -4.68
C LEU A 65 -26.89 9.66 -6.01
N LYS A 66 -26.18 9.52 -7.13
CA LYS A 66 -26.80 9.39 -8.45
C LYS A 66 -27.64 8.10 -8.54
N LEU A 67 -27.09 6.97 -8.11
CA LEU A 67 -27.78 5.68 -8.11
C LEU A 67 -29.00 5.68 -7.17
N GLN A 68 -28.89 6.29 -5.98
CA GLN A 68 -30.03 6.43 -5.07
C GLN A 68 -31.18 7.21 -5.72
N LYS A 69 -30.86 8.32 -6.38
CA LYS A 69 -31.85 9.15 -7.06
C LYS A 69 -32.50 8.43 -8.25
N GLU A 70 -31.72 7.63 -8.96
CA GLU A 70 -32.21 6.80 -10.06
C GLU A 70 -33.15 5.70 -9.56
N ILE A 71 -32.84 5.07 -8.42
CA ILE A 71 -33.73 4.11 -7.75
C ILE A 71 -35.04 4.77 -7.33
N GLU A 72 -35.01 5.94 -6.70
CA GLU A 72 -36.22 6.67 -6.31
C GLU A 72 -37.10 7.02 -7.52
N ASN A 73 -36.48 7.49 -8.60
CA ASN A 73 -37.19 7.79 -9.84
C ASN A 73 -37.84 6.53 -10.44
N LEU A 74 -37.11 5.42 -10.51
CA LEU A 74 -37.64 4.15 -11.04
C LEU A 74 -38.77 3.60 -10.18
N ILE A 75 -38.69 3.73 -8.85
CA ILE A 75 -39.77 3.33 -7.94
C ILE A 75 -40.99 4.23 -8.16
N SER A 76 -40.80 5.55 -8.30
CA SER A 76 -41.90 6.47 -8.59
C SER A 76 -42.54 6.19 -9.94
N GLU A 77 -41.73 5.90 -10.96
CA GLU A 77 -42.20 5.57 -12.29
C GLU A 77 -42.97 4.25 -12.27
N ALA A 78 -42.45 3.21 -11.62
CA ALA A 78 -43.13 1.94 -11.42
C ALA A 78 -44.47 2.10 -10.70
N ASN A 79 -44.53 2.93 -9.65
CA ASN A 79 -45.77 3.23 -8.93
C ASN A 79 -46.76 4.04 -9.78
N SER A 80 -46.29 4.92 -10.66
CA SER A 80 -47.15 5.68 -11.57
C SER A 80 -47.71 4.85 -12.73
N LEU A 81 -47.00 3.77 -13.09
CA LEU A 81 -47.39 2.81 -14.12
C LEU A 81 -48.29 1.70 -13.57
N LEU A 82 -48.35 1.53 -12.24
CA LEU A 82 -49.32 0.67 -11.58
C LEU A 82 -50.64 1.45 -11.43
N PRO A 83 -51.74 1.03 -12.09
CA PRO A 83 -53.05 1.66 -11.88
C PRO A 83 -53.47 1.48 -10.41
N GLU A 84 -54.14 2.48 -9.84
CA GLU A 84 -54.62 2.51 -8.44
C GLU A 84 -55.66 1.42 -8.07
N ASP A 85 -55.86 0.39 -8.90
CA ASP A 85 -56.84 -0.67 -8.64
C ASP A 85 -56.18 -1.98 -8.23
N LEU A 86 -56.13 -2.22 -6.91
CA LEU A 86 -56.40 -3.49 -6.23
C LEU A 86 -56.68 -3.29 -4.73
#